data_AF-A9NLX7-F1
#
_entry.id   AF-A9NLX7-F1
#
_cell.length_a   1.000
_cell.length_b   1.000
_cell.length_c   1.000
_cell.angle_alpha   90.00
_cell.angle_beta   90.00
_cell.angle_gamma   90.00
#
_symmetry.space_group_name_H-M   'P 1'
#
loop_
_entity.id
_entity.type
_entity.pdbx_description
1 polymer ?
#
loop_
_entity_poly.entity_id
_entity_poly.type
_entity_poly.pdbx_seq_one_letter_code
_entity_poly.pdbx_strand_id
1 'polypeptide(L)'
;MDYSLAAVKLFAAQLKNARPSPSTQITAGGSAMTLGTLLFQRAWLQGVLVAVTEQGRLILDDGSSIIELLLPKDFQQQQWKTGYCSVW
;
A
#
# COMPACT_ATOMS: atom_id res chain seq x y z
N MET A 1 13.39 6.21 1.67
CA MET A 1 12.40 6.23 0.57
C MET A 1 12.87 7.25 -0.45
N ASP A 2 12.92 6.87 -1.71
CA ASP A 2 13.28 7.71 -2.85
C ASP A 2 12.03 8.44 -3.37
N TYR A 3 12.02 9.76 -3.24
CA TYR A 3 10.90 10.60 -3.69
C TYR A 3 10.95 10.93 -5.18
N SER A 4 12.03 10.59 -5.89
CA SER A 4 12.09 10.71 -7.35
C SER A 4 11.24 9.66 -8.07
N LEU A 5 10.99 8.52 -7.42
CA LEU A 5 10.08 7.49 -7.92
C LEU A 5 8.62 7.88 -7.71
N ALA A 6 7.76 7.51 -8.66
CA ALA A 6 6.35 7.85 -8.63
C ALA A 6 5.60 7.20 -7.44
N ALA A 7 4.61 7.91 -6.91
CA ALA A 7 3.56 7.35 -6.07
C ALA A 7 2.39 6.95 -6.97
N VAL A 8 2.27 5.65 -7.25
CA VAL A 8 1.40 5.16 -8.33
C VAL A 8 0.01 4.84 -7.77
N LYS A 9 -1.05 5.37 -8.38
CA LYS A 9 -2.42 4.92 -8.06
C LYS A 9 -2.64 3.55 -8.68
N LEU A 10 -2.99 2.57 -7.85
CA LEU A 10 -3.15 1.17 -8.25
C LEU A 10 -4.44 0.60 -7.68
N PHE A 11 -4.91 -0.48 -8.31
CA PHE A 11 -5.84 -1.41 -7.70
C PHE A 11 -5.09 -2.46 -6.86
N ALA A 12 -5.70 -2.96 -5.80
CA ALA A 12 -5.16 -4.00 -4.93
C ALA A 12 -4.83 -5.29 -5.72
N ALA A 13 -5.65 -5.64 -6.71
CA ALA A 13 -5.36 -6.76 -7.61
C ALA A 13 -4.08 -6.55 -8.44
N GLN A 14 -3.78 -5.30 -8.83
CA GLN A 14 -2.53 -4.98 -9.53
C GLN A 14 -1.33 -5.06 -8.59
N LEU A 15 -1.49 -4.58 -7.36
CA LEU A 15 -0.42 -4.63 -6.35
C LEU A 15 -0.01 -6.07 -6.02
N LYS A 16 -0.94 -7.03 -6.03
CA LYS A 16 -0.65 -8.47 -5.87
C LYS A 16 0.28 -9.04 -6.96
N ASN A 17 0.30 -8.42 -8.14
CA ASN A 17 1.17 -8.81 -9.24
C ASN A 17 2.51 -8.07 -9.24
N ALA A 18 2.71 -7.09 -8.34
CA ALA A 18 3.97 -6.37 -8.22
C ALA A 18 5.08 -7.29 -7.67
N ARG A 19 6.30 -7.07 -8.15
CA ARG A 19 7.47 -7.87 -7.77
C ARG A 19 8.57 -6.98 -7.18
N PRO A 20 9.41 -7.47 -6.27
CA PRO A 20 10.60 -6.74 -5.85
C PRO A 20 11.50 -6.43 -7.05
N SER A 21 12.00 -5.20 -7.13
CA SER A 21 12.96 -4.83 -8.17
C SER A 21 14.35 -5.39 -7.83
N PRO A 22 14.98 -6.15 -8.74
CA PRO A 22 16.33 -6.67 -8.51
C PRO A 22 17.40 -5.57 -8.48
N SER A 23 17.14 -4.39 -9.06
CA SER A 23 18.12 -3.31 -9.20
C SER A 23 18.30 -2.44 -7.94
N THR A 24 17.37 -2.48 -6.99
CA THR A 24 17.38 -1.60 -5.81
C THR A 24 17.98 -2.19 -4.54
N GLN A 25 18.55 -3.40 -4.60
CA GLN A 25 19.37 -3.91 -3.49
C GLN A 25 20.71 -3.15 -3.33
N ILE A 26 21.06 -2.26 -4.27
CA ILE A 26 22.41 -1.68 -4.39
C ILE A 26 22.50 -0.24 -3.84
N THR A 27 21.38 0.44 -3.60
CA THR A 27 21.38 1.82 -3.07
C THR A 27 20.59 1.92 -1.77
N ALA A 28 21.15 2.63 -0.78
CA ALA A 28 20.71 2.75 0.62
C ALA A 28 19.28 3.34 0.87
N GLY A 29 18.40 3.39 -0.13
CA GLY A 29 17.13 4.13 -0.12
C GLY A 29 15.85 3.32 0.14
N GLY A 30 15.91 1.99 0.18
CA GLY A 30 14.77 1.08 0.45
C GLY A 30 14.41 0.14 -0.71
N SER A 31 13.56 -0.86 -0.44
CA SER A 31 13.11 -1.87 -1.42
C SER A 31 12.09 -1.26 -2.40
N ALA A 32 12.39 -1.24 -3.70
CA ALA A 32 11.43 -0.84 -4.74
C ALA A 32 10.70 -2.05 -5.34
N MET A 33 9.53 -1.78 -5.91
CA MET A 33 8.66 -2.75 -6.56
C MET A 33 8.53 -2.42 -8.04
N THR A 34 8.32 -3.45 -8.86
CA THR A 34 8.00 -3.33 -10.28
C THR A 34 6.61 -3.89 -10.57
N LEU A 35 5.88 -3.20 -11.45
CA LEU A 35 4.66 -3.71 -12.07
C LEU A 35 4.81 -3.54 -13.58
N GLY A 36 5.10 -4.63 -14.30
CA GLY A 36 5.58 -4.56 -15.68
C GLY A 36 6.90 -3.80 -15.75
N THR A 37 6.94 -2.69 -16.48
CA THR A 37 8.12 -1.82 -16.61
C THR A 37 8.15 -0.65 -15.62
N LEU A 38 7.10 -0.46 -14.82
CA LEU A 38 6.99 0.66 -13.89
C LEU A 38 7.72 0.34 -12.57
N LEU A 39 8.64 1.21 -12.16
CA LEU A 39 9.34 1.15 -10.88
C LEU A 39 8.72 2.12 -9.88
N PHE A 40 8.38 1.64 -8.69
CA PHE A 40 7.78 2.46 -7.64
C PHE A 40 8.17 2.00 -6.24
N GLN A 41 8.04 2.90 -5.26
CA GLN A 41 8.19 2.60 -3.83
C GLN A 41 6.94 2.97 -3.02
N ARG A 42 6.06 3.79 -3.60
CA ARG A 42 4.80 4.25 -2.99
C ARG A 42 3.65 3.89 -3.91
N ALA A 43 2.55 3.47 -3.33
CA ALA A 43 1.29 3.25 -4.03
C ALA A 43 0.20 4.06 -3.34
N TRP A 44 -0.79 4.50 -4.13
CA TRP A 44 -2.04 5.04 -3.63
C TRP A 44 -3.15 4.03 -3.88
N LEU A 45 -3.86 3.67 -2.82
CA LEU A 45 -5.01 2.76 -2.84
C LEU A 45 -6.24 3.53 -2.38
N GLN A 46 -7.40 3.22 -2.94
CA GLN A 46 -8.66 3.80 -2.50
C GLN A 46 -9.68 2.67 -2.37
N GLY A 47 -10.31 2.56 -1.21
CA GLY A 47 -11.25 1.47 -0.95
C GLY A 47 -12.02 1.67 0.35
N VAL A 48 -12.80 0.65 0.68
CA VAL A 48 -13.62 0.59 1.90
C VAL A 48 -12.94 -0.28 2.94
N LEU A 49 -12.86 0.22 4.16
CA LEU A 49 -12.42 -0.59 5.30
C LEU A 49 -13.48 -1.64 5.62
N VAL A 50 -13.15 -2.92 5.45
CA VAL A 50 -14.05 -4.05 5.77
C VAL A 50 -13.76 -4.66 7.13
N ALA A 51 -12.56 -4.45 7.68
CA ALA A 51 -12.24 -4.78 9.06
C ALA A 51 -11.12 -3.88 9.61
N VAL A 52 -11.12 -3.69 10.93
CA VAL A 52 -10.12 -2.96 11.71
C VAL A 52 -9.66 -3.90 12.82
N THR A 53 -8.37 -4.23 12.88
CA THR A 53 -7.84 -5.11 13.94
C THR A 53 -7.15 -4.29 15.03
N GLU A 54 -7.02 -4.89 16.22
CA GLU A 54 -6.43 -4.26 17.40
C GLU A 54 -4.92 -3.95 17.25
N GLN A 55 -4.24 -4.51 16.24
CA GLN A 55 -2.79 -4.30 16.03
C GLN A 55 -2.47 -3.23 14.96
N GLY A 56 -3.41 -2.33 14.66
CA GLY A 56 -3.21 -1.31 13.63
C GLY A 56 -3.16 -1.88 12.22
N ARG A 57 -3.74 -3.08 12.02
CA ARG A 57 -3.95 -3.66 10.69
C ARG A 57 -5.36 -3.33 10.22
N LEU A 58 -5.46 -2.93 8.98
CA LEU A 58 -6.72 -2.60 8.33
C LEU A 58 -6.92 -3.51 7.14
N ILE A 59 -8.14 -4.02 6.96
CA ILE A 59 -8.50 -4.80 5.78
C ILE A 59 -9.27 -3.86 4.85
N LEU A 60 -8.71 -3.65 3.66
CA LEU A 60 -9.23 -2.76 2.63
C LEU A 60 -9.76 -3.58 1.45
N ASP A 61 -10.95 -3.27 0.99
CA ASP A 61 -11.51 -3.74 -0.27
C ASP A 61 -11.69 -2.57 -1.24
N ASP A 62 -11.04 -2.62 -2.39
CA ASP A 62 -11.15 -1.59 -3.44
C ASP A 62 -12.07 -2.00 -4.60
N GLY A 63 -12.78 -3.13 -4.47
CA GLY A 63 -13.62 -3.72 -5.51
C GLY A 63 -12.86 -4.56 -6.55
N SER A 64 -11.52 -4.49 -6.56
CA SER A 64 -10.68 -5.37 -7.38
C SER A 64 -10.17 -6.57 -6.58
N SER A 65 -9.90 -6.37 -5.29
CA SER A 65 -9.35 -7.38 -4.39
C SER A 65 -9.31 -6.84 -2.94
N ILE A 66 -9.18 -7.75 -1.99
CA ILE A 66 -8.89 -7.44 -0.58
C ILE A 66 -7.38 -7.41 -0.33
N ILE A 67 -6.92 -6.44 0.48
CA ILE A 67 -5.54 -6.32 0.98
C ILE A 67 -5.50 -5.92 2.46
N GLU A 68 -4.43 -6.30 3.15
CA GLU A 68 -4.12 -5.85 4.51
C GLU A 68 -3.13 -4.69 4.48
N LEU A 69 -3.44 -3.61 5.20
CA LEU A 69 -2.55 -2.49 5.43
C LEU A 69 -2.07 -2.52 6.88
N LEU A 70 -0.77 -2.39 7.11
CA LEU A 70 -0.20 -2.18 8.43
C LEU A 70 0.12 -0.69 8.63
N LEU A 71 -0.55 -0.06 9.59
CA LEU A 71 -0.34 1.36 9.86
C LEU A 71 0.88 1.62 10.75
N PRO A 72 1.66 2.68 10.45
CA PRO A 72 2.62 3.22 11.41
C PRO A 72 1.91 3.67 12.70
N LYS A 73 2.62 3.63 13.83
CA LYS A 73 2.06 3.94 15.16
C LYS A 73 1.31 5.26 15.22
N ASP A 74 1.78 6.28 14.52
CA ASP A 74 1.19 7.62 14.51
C ASP A 74 -0.23 7.64 13.90
N PHE A 75 -0.54 6.71 12.99
CA PHE A 75 -1.85 6.57 12.36
C PHE A 75 -2.76 5.56 13.07
N GLN A 76 -2.24 4.78 14.02
CA GLN A 76 -3.03 3.83 14.81
C GLN A 76 -3.94 4.53 15.83
N GLN A 77 -3.64 5.78 16.20
CA GLN A 77 -4.46 6.56 17.14
C GLN A 77 -5.75 7.11 16.52
N GLN A 78 -5.89 7.05 15.18
CA GLN A 78 -7.13 7.43 14.51
C GLN A 78 -8.24 6.38 14.74
N GLN A 79 -9.47 6.86 14.94
CA GLN A 79 -10.64 6.00 15.11
C GLN A 79 -11.13 5.44 13.76
N TRP A 80 -10.40 4.47 13.23
CA TRP A 80 -10.79 3.72 12.03
C TRP A 80 -12.07 2.91 12.30
N LYS A 81 -13.02 2.97 11.38
CA LYS A 81 -14.26 2.19 11.46
C LYS A 81 -14.50 1.45 10.15
N THR A 82 -15.12 0.28 10.28
CA THR A 82 -15.62 -0.47 9.13
C THR A 82 -16.63 0.39 8.36
N GLY A 83 -16.59 0.33 7.03
CA GLY A 83 -17.39 1.14 6.12
C GLY A 83 -16.77 2.47 5.71
N TYR A 84 -15.64 2.89 6.31
CA TYR A 84 -14.97 4.13 5.91
C TYR A 84 -14.33 3.98 4.52
N CYS A 85 -14.60 4.96 3.65
CA CYS A 85 -13.96 5.10 2.34
C CYS A 85 -12.82 6.11 2.45
N SER A 86 -11.59 5.64 2.25
CA SER A 86 -10.38 6.45 2.41
C SER A 86 -9.40 6.21 1.28
N VAL A 87 -8.55 7.21 1.04
CA VAL A 87 -7.35 7.10 0.20
C VAL A 87 -6.17 6.82 1.12
N TRP A 88 -5.38 5.81 0.76
CA TRP A 88 -4.26 5.26 1.51
C TRP A 88 -2.97 5.37 0.69
#